data_AF-A0A2S7ZR66-F1
#
_entry.id   AF-A0A2S7ZR66-F1
#
_cell.length_a   1.000
_cell.length_b   1.000
_cell.length_c   1.000
_cell.angle_alpha   90.00
_cell.angle_beta   90.00
_cell.angle_gamma   90.00
#
_symmetry.space_group_name_H-M   'P 1'
#
loop_
_entity.id
_entity.type
_entity.pdbx_description
1 polymer ?
#
loop_
_entity_poly.entity_id
_entity_poly.type
_entity_poly.pdbx_seq_one_letter_code
_entity_poly.pdbx_strand_id
1 'polypeptide(L)'
;MKNILKLSLLMIALVALVITSGCSKNNFEGTWIGYDGDKTMYRLTVQENGDSYLVTEDAYTYEPEKGYPMPTSYFLSIILNEAKPKDVTFDINFVLTKQKSDLSSATAQLNKDKDQLIVGKGLGNIYFIEKDNSLLFNGIRFKKETSQDVTDTILKQLQFAMNQELKIEYHQYGKRGLSKSTDHVTLGKITFDDSALTTTK
;
A
#
# COMPACT_ATOMS: atom_id res chain seq x y z
N MET A 1 40.92 -22.06 -20.69
CA MET A 1 40.27 -20.97 -19.91
C MET A 1 38.75 -20.88 -20.07
N LYS A 2 38.12 -21.38 -21.15
CA LYS A 2 36.64 -21.36 -21.29
C LYS A 2 35.87 -22.31 -20.35
N ASN A 3 36.47 -23.42 -19.92
CA ASN A 3 35.77 -24.42 -19.08
C ASN A 3 35.87 -24.11 -17.57
N ILE A 4 36.89 -23.37 -17.14
CA ILE A 4 37.06 -22.95 -15.73
C ILE A 4 36.03 -21.86 -15.38
N LEU A 5 35.72 -20.96 -16.32
CA LEU A 5 34.68 -19.93 -16.15
C LEU A 5 33.27 -20.55 -16.00
N LYS A 6 32.97 -21.61 -16.76
CA LYS A 6 31.69 -22.33 -16.67
C LYS A 6 31.52 -23.08 -15.36
N LEU A 7 32.60 -23.65 -14.81
CA LEU A 7 32.58 -24.36 -13.53
C LEU A 7 32.41 -23.39 -12.35
N SER A 8 33.00 -22.20 -12.44
CA SER A 8 32.83 -21.11 -11.48
C SER A 8 31.40 -20.57 -11.47
N LEU A 9 30.79 -20.35 -12.64
CA LEU A 9 29.38 -19.94 -12.73
C LEU A 9 28.42 -21.02 -12.22
N LEU A 10 28.72 -22.30 -12.47
CA LEU A 10 27.90 -23.40 -11.98
C LEU A 10 28.00 -23.53 -10.45
N MET A 11 29.17 -23.30 -9.85
CA MET A 11 29.35 -23.30 -8.40
C MET A 11 28.68 -22.09 -7.71
N ILE A 12 28.70 -20.91 -8.33
CA ILE A 12 27.97 -19.74 -7.78
C ILE A 12 26.45 -19.96 -7.87
N ALA A 13 25.96 -20.56 -8.96
CA ALA A 13 24.56 -20.95 -9.09
C ALA A 13 24.17 -22.05 -8.08
N LEU A 14 25.07 -23.00 -7.78
CA LEU A 14 24.82 -24.05 -6.79
C LEU A 14 24.82 -23.50 -5.36
N VAL A 15 25.68 -22.52 -5.03
CA VAL A 15 25.68 -21.85 -3.72
C VAL A 15 24.43 -20.99 -3.53
N ALA A 16 23.87 -20.41 -4.59
CA ALA A 16 22.56 -19.74 -4.55
C ALA A 16 21.37 -20.72 -4.40
N LEU A 17 21.57 -22.02 -4.66
CA LEU A 17 20.55 -23.08 -4.53
C LEU A 17 20.60 -23.86 -3.20
N VAL A 18 21.62 -23.63 -2.35
CA VAL A 18 21.85 -24.39 -1.10
C VAL A 18 21.59 -23.55 0.15
N ILE A 19 20.62 -22.62 0.09
CA ILE A 19 19.90 -22.17 1.30
C ILE A 19 18.61 -22.99 1.41
N THR A 20 18.76 -24.31 1.56
CA THR A 20 17.66 -25.23 1.91
C THR A 20 18.10 -26.11 3.06
N SER A 21 18.59 -25.48 4.13
CA SER A 21 18.78 -26.15 5.42
C SER A 21 17.73 -25.65 6.39
N GLY A 22 16.55 -26.27 6.34
CA GLY A 22 15.48 -26.04 7.31
C GLY A 22 14.08 -26.25 6.74
N CYS A 23 13.73 -27.44 6.28
CA CYS A 23 12.31 -27.80 6.04
C CYS A 23 11.55 -27.92 7.38
N SER A 24 11.45 -26.82 8.11
CA SER A 24 10.33 -26.51 8.98
C SER A 24 9.39 -25.71 8.10
N LYS A 25 8.18 -26.22 7.85
CA LYS A 25 7.13 -25.47 7.15
C LYS A 25 6.77 -24.28 8.04
N ASN A 26 7.50 -23.17 7.95
CA ASN A 26 7.18 -21.97 8.71
C ASN A 26 6.01 -21.29 8.00
N ASN A 27 4.97 -20.94 8.76
CA ASN A 27 3.73 -20.40 8.21
C ASN A 27 3.83 -18.89 7.89
N PHE A 28 4.99 -18.28 8.16
CA PHE A 28 5.20 -16.83 8.10
C PHE A 28 5.92 -16.36 6.85
N GLU A 29 6.79 -17.19 6.27
CA GLU A 29 7.66 -16.80 5.17
C GLU A 29 6.86 -16.43 3.93
N GLY A 30 7.34 -15.39 3.26
CA GLY A 30 6.81 -14.86 2.03
C GLY A 30 6.38 -13.41 2.17
N THR A 31 5.70 -12.94 1.13
CA THR A 31 5.14 -11.60 1.09
C THR A 31 3.65 -11.64 1.37
N TRP A 32 3.19 -10.67 2.15
CA TRP A 32 1.83 -10.56 2.63
C TRP A 32 1.33 -9.15 2.43
N ILE A 33 0.07 -9.01 2.05
CA ILE A 33 -0.55 -7.72 1.76
C ILE A 33 -1.69 -7.49 2.73
N GLY A 34 -1.69 -6.32 3.36
CA GLY A 34 -2.72 -5.85 4.27
C GLY A 34 -3.24 -4.47 3.86
N TYR A 35 -4.38 -4.10 4.43
CA TYR A 35 -5.02 -2.80 4.29
C TYR A 35 -5.54 -2.38 5.67
N ASP A 36 -5.27 -1.15 6.10
CA ASP A 36 -5.68 -0.65 7.41
C ASP A 36 -7.17 -0.32 7.53
N GLY A 37 -7.91 -0.34 6.42
CA GLY A 37 -9.32 0.06 6.40
C GLY A 37 -9.53 1.53 6.08
N ASP A 38 -8.46 2.31 5.88
CA ASP A 38 -8.51 3.75 5.56
C ASP A 38 -7.89 4.05 4.19
N LYS A 39 -6.57 4.27 4.13
CA LYS A 39 -5.90 4.72 2.88
C LYS A 39 -4.54 4.09 2.65
N THR A 40 -4.13 3.15 3.52
CA THR A 40 -2.79 2.58 3.46
C THR A 40 -2.83 1.09 3.20
N MET A 41 -2.20 0.69 2.11
CA MET A 41 -1.81 -0.69 1.84
C MET A 41 -0.45 -0.95 2.47
N TYR A 42 -0.29 -2.12 3.07
CA TYR A 42 0.97 -2.57 3.64
C TYR A 42 1.41 -3.85 2.94
N ARG A 43 2.70 -3.95 2.64
CA ARG A 43 3.35 -5.14 2.08
C ARG A 43 4.41 -5.60 3.06
N LEU A 44 4.11 -6.66 3.79
CA LEU A 44 4.95 -7.27 4.80
C LEU A 44 5.69 -8.46 4.20
N THR A 45 7.01 -8.43 4.22
CA THR A 45 7.86 -9.54 3.77
C THR A 45 8.57 -10.15 4.97
N VAL A 46 8.46 -11.48 5.08
CA VAL A 46 9.12 -12.27 6.11
C VAL A 46 10.04 -13.26 5.43
N GLN A 47 11.31 -13.27 5.82
CA GLN A 47 12.36 -14.13 5.27
C GLN A 47 13.12 -14.81 6.40
N GLU A 48 13.50 -16.07 6.23
CA GLU A 48 14.41 -16.73 7.17
C GLU A 48 15.79 -16.07 7.12
N ASN A 49 16.42 -15.92 8.28
CA ASN A 49 17.75 -15.35 8.46
C ASN A 49 18.49 -16.10 9.57
N GLY A 50 19.06 -17.25 9.23
CA GLY A 50 19.67 -18.18 10.19
C GLY A 50 18.62 -18.71 11.17
N ASP A 51 18.87 -18.56 12.47
CA ASP A 51 17.94 -18.96 13.54
C ASP A 51 16.84 -17.93 13.82
N SER A 52 16.69 -16.91 12.96
CA SER A 52 15.77 -15.79 13.12
C SER A 52 15.05 -15.48 11.82
N TYR A 53 14.20 -14.45 11.84
CA TYR A 53 13.50 -13.94 10.66
C TYR A 53 13.87 -12.49 10.43
N LEU A 54 14.00 -12.10 9.17
CA LEU A 54 13.99 -10.70 8.76
C LEU A 54 12.57 -10.33 8.35
N VAL A 55 12.04 -9.28 8.97
CA VAL A 55 10.74 -8.71 8.67
C VAL A 55 10.93 -7.32 8.11
N THR A 56 10.32 -7.03 6.96
CA THR A 56 10.31 -5.70 6.34
C THR A 56 8.88 -5.34 5.96
N GLU A 57 8.49 -4.09 6.16
CA GLU A 57 7.17 -3.59 5.79
C GLU A 57 7.28 -2.35 4.93
N ASP A 58 6.62 -2.39 3.78
CA ASP A 58 6.45 -1.24 2.90
C ASP A 58 5.00 -0.74 3.00
N ALA A 59 4.82 0.57 3.19
CA ALA A 59 3.52 1.21 3.21
C ALA A 59 3.28 1.95 1.89
N TYR A 60 2.04 1.96 1.41
CA TYR A 60 1.65 2.60 0.15
C TYR A 60 0.31 3.32 0.31
N THR A 61 0.23 4.55 -0.19
CA THR A 61 -0.99 5.36 -0.22
C THR A 61 -1.15 5.99 -1.61
N TYR A 62 -2.38 6.32 -1.99
CA TYR A 62 -2.61 7.12 -3.19
C TYR A 62 -2.48 8.60 -2.89
N GLU A 63 -1.72 9.31 -3.72
CA GLU A 63 -1.59 10.76 -3.67
C GLU A 63 -2.06 11.38 -4.99
N PRO A 64 -2.76 12.53 -4.96
CA PRO A 64 -3.14 13.23 -6.18
C PRO A 64 -1.89 13.79 -6.88
N GLU A 65 -1.69 13.46 -8.16
CA GLU A 65 -0.49 13.80 -8.94
C GLU A 65 -0.14 15.30 -8.89
N LYS A 66 -1.16 16.17 -8.85
CA LYS A 66 -1.01 17.63 -8.89
C LYS A 66 -1.70 18.33 -7.71
N GLY A 67 -1.94 17.61 -6.62
CA GLY A 67 -2.79 18.09 -5.52
C GLY A 67 -4.28 18.14 -5.92
N TYR A 68 -5.14 18.50 -4.96
CA TYR A 68 -6.57 18.66 -5.21
C TYR A 68 -6.88 20.00 -5.90
N PRO A 69 -7.54 20.00 -7.07
CA PRO A 69 -7.99 21.23 -7.71
C PRO A 69 -8.95 22.02 -6.80
N MET A 70 -8.78 23.33 -6.72
CA MET A 70 -9.64 24.18 -5.90
C MET A 70 -10.60 24.98 -6.79
N PRO A 71 -11.90 25.08 -6.43
CA PRO A 71 -12.83 25.94 -7.13
C PRO A 71 -12.49 27.42 -6.90
N THR A 72 -12.73 28.27 -7.90
CA THR A 72 -12.54 29.72 -7.75
C THR A 72 -13.57 30.27 -6.76
N SER A 73 -13.14 31.14 -5.85
CA SER A 73 -14.01 31.88 -4.95
C SER A 73 -14.26 33.31 -5.46
N TYR A 74 -15.51 33.74 -5.38
CA TYR A 74 -16.03 35.00 -5.93
C TYR A 74 -16.67 35.89 -4.85
N PHE A 75 -16.34 35.68 -3.57
CA PHE A 75 -17.01 36.38 -2.46
C PHE A 75 -17.08 37.91 -2.67
N LEU A 76 -15.98 38.55 -3.03
CA LEU A 76 -15.94 40.00 -3.32
C LEU A 76 -16.63 40.37 -4.65
N SER A 77 -16.39 39.60 -5.70
CA SER A 77 -16.94 39.89 -7.04
C SER A 77 -18.46 39.72 -7.11
N ILE A 78 -19.05 38.86 -6.27
CA ILE A 78 -20.51 38.72 -6.17
C ILE A 78 -21.12 39.92 -5.45
N ILE A 79 -20.47 40.44 -4.40
CA ILE A 79 -20.92 41.67 -3.71
C ILE A 79 -20.91 42.85 -4.69
N LEU A 80 -19.92 42.88 -5.59
CA LEU A 80 -19.78 43.91 -6.62
C LEU A 80 -20.58 43.62 -7.91
N ASN A 81 -21.29 42.48 -7.99
CA ASN A 81 -22.04 42.04 -9.18
C ASN A 81 -21.19 41.86 -10.46
N GLU A 82 -19.89 41.64 -10.33
CA GLU A 82 -18.92 41.59 -11.44
C GLU A 82 -18.70 40.18 -12.01
N ALA A 83 -18.92 39.13 -11.21
CA ALA A 83 -18.72 37.75 -11.64
C ALA A 83 -19.72 36.80 -10.97
N LYS A 84 -20.04 35.70 -11.67
CA LYS A 84 -20.91 34.63 -11.17
C LYS A 84 -20.16 33.30 -11.17
N PRO A 85 -20.44 32.41 -10.20
CA PRO A 85 -19.97 31.03 -10.25
C PRO A 85 -20.31 30.34 -11.56
N LYS A 86 -19.42 29.46 -12.01
CA LYS A 86 -19.61 28.61 -13.18
C LYS A 86 -19.55 27.14 -12.80
N ASP A 87 -20.08 26.29 -13.67
CA ASP A 87 -19.88 24.84 -13.58
C ASP A 87 -18.47 24.49 -14.09
N VAL A 88 -17.71 23.75 -13.27
CA VAL A 88 -16.37 23.25 -13.62
C VAL A 88 -16.30 21.74 -13.41
N THR A 89 -15.48 21.08 -14.22
CA THR A 89 -15.20 19.64 -14.09
C THR A 89 -13.77 19.45 -13.63
N PHE A 90 -13.57 18.65 -12.58
CA PHE A 90 -12.24 18.30 -12.08
C PHE A 90 -11.93 16.83 -12.39
N ASP A 91 -10.94 16.64 -13.25
CA ASP A 91 -10.30 15.35 -13.47
C ASP A 91 -9.16 15.19 -12.44
N ILE A 92 -9.04 14.00 -11.87
CA ILE A 92 -8.08 13.73 -10.78
C ILE A 92 -7.34 12.43 -11.11
N ASN A 93 -6.02 12.51 -11.14
CA ASN A 93 -5.15 11.35 -11.26
C ASN A 93 -4.48 11.09 -9.91
N PHE A 94 -4.67 9.89 -9.38
CA PHE A 94 -3.96 9.41 -8.21
C PHE A 94 -2.79 8.52 -8.62
N VAL A 95 -1.67 8.69 -7.93
CA VAL A 95 -0.48 7.86 -8.09
C VAL A 95 -0.25 7.14 -6.78
N LEU A 96 -0.04 5.83 -6.84
CA LEU A 96 0.33 5.05 -5.67
C LEU A 96 1.79 5.37 -5.30
N THR A 97 2.02 5.80 -4.08
CA THR A 97 3.33 6.25 -3.62
C THR A 97 3.77 5.44 -2.41
N LYS A 98 5.03 5.01 -2.41
CA LYS A 98 5.65 4.33 -1.26
C LYS A 98 5.87 5.34 -0.14
N GLN A 99 5.29 5.05 1.01
CA GLN A 99 5.42 5.82 2.23
C GLN A 99 6.45 5.20 3.16
N LYS A 100 6.87 5.98 4.16
CA LYS A 100 7.68 5.45 5.26
C LYS A 100 6.80 4.57 6.15
N SER A 101 7.17 3.31 6.31
CA SER A 101 6.58 2.42 7.31
C SER A 101 7.25 2.61 8.68
N ASP A 102 6.46 2.49 9.74
CA ASP A 102 6.95 2.44 11.13
C ASP A 102 7.88 1.23 11.35
N LEU A 103 7.62 0.12 10.66
CA LEU A 103 8.49 -1.05 10.60
C LEU A 103 9.22 -1.09 9.25
N SER A 104 10.29 -0.32 9.08
CA SER A 104 11.09 -0.43 7.85
C SER A 104 11.77 -1.80 7.73
N SER A 105 12.45 -2.23 8.80
CA SER A 105 13.05 -3.56 8.89
C SER A 105 13.35 -3.92 10.35
N ALA A 106 13.09 -5.16 10.75
CA ALA A 106 13.49 -5.69 12.05
C ALA A 106 13.76 -7.19 11.99
N THR A 107 14.62 -7.65 12.89
CA THR A 107 14.74 -9.08 13.17
C THR A 107 13.58 -9.53 14.05
N ALA A 108 13.05 -10.71 13.77
CA ALA A 108 12.03 -11.35 14.57
C ALA A 108 12.44 -12.77 14.99
N GLN A 109 11.90 -13.20 16.12
CA GLN A 109 12.17 -14.53 16.71
C GLN A 109 10.87 -15.31 16.78
N LEU A 110 10.90 -16.56 16.32
CA LEU A 110 9.76 -17.46 16.48
C LEU A 110 9.62 -17.84 17.95
N ASN A 111 8.42 -17.69 18.50
CA ASN A 111 8.17 -18.11 19.87
C ASN A 111 8.20 -19.64 20.02
N LYS A 112 8.20 -20.11 21.27
CA LYS A 112 8.25 -21.54 21.60
C LYS A 112 7.07 -22.33 21.01
N ASP A 113 5.89 -21.71 20.97
CA ASP A 113 4.65 -22.33 20.48
C ASP A 113 4.51 -22.28 18.95
N LYS A 114 5.45 -21.60 18.27
CA LYS A 114 5.57 -21.49 16.81
C LYS A 114 4.37 -20.85 16.09
N ASP A 115 3.58 -20.06 16.82
CA ASP A 115 2.36 -19.40 16.35
C ASP A 115 2.51 -17.87 16.22
N GLN A 116 3.64 -17.30 16.65
CA GLN A 116 3.95 -15.88 16.50
C GLN A 116 5.44 -15.59 16.28
N LEU A 117 5.71 -14.53 15.52
CA LEU A 117 7.02 -13.90 15.43
C LEU A 117 7.07 -12.68 16.36
N ILE A 118 8.04 -12.64 17.27
CA ILE A 118 8.30 -11.52 18.16
C ILE A 118 9.20 -10.52 17.42
N VAL A 119 8.66 -9.37 17.01
CA VAL A 119 9.35 -8.42 16.13
C VAL A 119 10.05 -7.35 16.95
N GLY A 120 11.38 -7.37 16.98
CA GLY A 120 12.20 -6.38 17.66
C GLY A 120 11.75 -6.06 19.11
N LYS A 121 12.28 -4.99 19.69
CA LYS A 121 11.81 -4.52 21.00
C LYS A 121 10.77 -3.42 20.80
N GLY A 122 9.51 -3.72 21.13
CA GLY A 122 8.43 -2.72 21.14
C GLY A 122 7.67 -2.52 19.82
N LEU A 123 7.91 -3.36 18.80
CA LEU A 123 7.20 -3.29 17.50
C LEU A 123 6.00 -4.25 17.40
N GLY A 124 5.79 -5.07 18.43
CA GLY A 124 4.68 -6.03 18.51
C GLY A 124 5.04 -7.43 18.02
N ASN A 125 4.01 -8.26 17.86
CA ASN A 125 4.13 -9.65 17.41
C ASN A 125 3.29 -9.85 16.15
N ILE A 126 3.81 -10.64 15.22
CA ILE A 126 3.06 -11.13 14.05
C ILE A 126 2.45 -12.48 14.42
N TYR A 127 1.14 -12.59 14.38
CA TYR A 127 0.42 -13.83 14.68
C TYR A 127 0.02 -14.54 13.39
N PHE A 128 0.21 -15.86 13.32
CA PHE A 128 -0.38 -16.67 12.25
C PHE A 128 -1.78 -17.12 12.64
N ILE A 129 -2.78 -16.78 11.83
CA ILE A 129 -4.17 -17.15 12.05
C ILE A 129 -4.50 -18.36 11.18
N GLU A 130 -4.45 -19.55 11.77
CA GLU A 130 -4.65 -20.82 11.05
C GLU A 130 -6.03 -20.93 10.37
N LYS A 131 -7.06 -20.31 10.97
CA LYS A 131 -8.45 -20.39 10.49
C LYS A 131 -8.60 -19.94 9.03
N ASP A 132 -7.83 -18.94 8.61
CA ASP A 132 -7.94 -18.34 7.28
C ASP A 132 -6.59 -18.09 6.61
N ASN A 133 -5.51 -18.70 7.12
CA ASN A 133 -4.15 -18.58 6.61
C ASN A 133 -3.72 -17.10 6.42
N SER A 134 -3.99 -16.26 7.41
CA SER A 134 -3.61 -14.86 7.42
C SER A 134 -2.57 -14.55 8.50
N LEU A 135 -1.90 -13.41 8.37
CA LEU A 135 -1.15 -12.82 9.47
C LEU A 135 -1.97 -11.71 10.12
N LEU A 136 -1.82 -11.54 11.42
CA LEU A 136 -2.31 -10.39 12.16
C LEU A 136 -1.11 -9.65 12.74
N PHE A 137 -0.95 -8.38 12.38
CA PHE A 137 0.11 -7.51 12.87
C PHE A 137 -0.41 -6.07 12.96
N ASN A 138 -0.18 -5.39 14.09
CA ASN A 138 -0.66 -4.03 14.34
C ASN A 138 -2.15 -3.77 14.03
N GLY A 139 -3.00 -4.77 14.28
CA GLY A 139 -4.45 -4.69 14.00
C GLY A 139 -4.83 -4.91 12.53
N ILE A 140 -3.84 -5.06 11.65
CA ILE A 140 -4.04 -5.28 10.21
C ILE A 140 -3.97 -6.78 9.92
N ARG A 141 -4.95 -7.27 9.15
CA ARG A 141 -4.96 -8.65 8.66
C ARG A 141 -4.31 -8.71 7.28
N PHE A 142 -3.26 -9.50 7.15
CA PHE A 142 -2.52 -9.67 5.92
C PHE A 142 -2.84 -11.00 5.26
N LYS A 143 -3.03 -10.97 3.94
CA LYS A 143 -3.18 -12.16 3.11
C LYS A 143 -1.89 -12.42 2.35
N LYS A 144 -1.52 -13.69 2.21
CA LYS A 144 -0.32 -14.07 1.47
C LYS A 144 -0.46 -13.63 0.00
N GLU A 145 0.56 -12.98 -0.54
CA GLU A 145 0.63 -12.56 -1.94
C GLU A 145 0.94 -13.78 -2.83
N THR A 146 -0.03 -14.67 -2.97
CA THR A 146 0.09 -15.88 -3.81
C THR A 146 -0.30 -15.64 -5.26
N SER A 147 -1.05 -14.57 -5.53
CA SER A 147 -1.49 -14.16 -6.86
C SER A 147 -1.70 -12.65 -6.93
N GLN A 148 -1.73 -12.11 -8.15
CA GLN A 148 -2.02 -10.70 -8.42
C GLN A 148 -3.43 -10.30 -7.95
N ASP A 149 -4.40 -11.24 -7.96
CA ASP A 149 -5.77 -10.97 -7.53
C ASP A 149 -5.88 -10.49 -6.07
N VAL A 150 -4.97 -10.95 -5.20
CA VAL A 150 -4.93 -10.51 -3.79
C VAL A 150 -4.57 -9.03 -3.72
N THR A 151 -3.52 -8.64 -4.45
CA THR A 151 -3.07 -7.25 -4.59
C THR A 151 -4.17 -6.38 -5.19
N ASP A 152 -4.76 -6.81 -6.30
CA ASP A 152 -5.82 -6.07 -7.01
C ASP A 152 -7.08 -5.87 -6.15
N THR A 153 -7.40 -6.84 -5.29
CA THR A 153 -8.52 -6.71 -4.34
C THR A 153 -8.26 -5.59 -3.34
N ILE A 154 -7.03 -5.50 -2.82
CA ILE A 154 -6.62 -4.45 -1.87
C ILE A 154 -6.57 -3.10 -2.57
N LEU A 155 -6.01 -3.02 -3.79
CA LEU A 155 -5.99 -1.80 -4.58
C LEU A 155 -7.41 -1.26 -4.82
N LYS A 156 -8.38 -2.12 -5.16
CA LYS A 156 -9.79 -1.71 -5.30
C LYS A 156 -10.37 -1.13 -4.02
N GLN A 157 -9.97 -1.62 -2.84
CA GLN A 157 -10.40 -1.07 -1.56
C GLN A 157 -9.82 0.34 -1.34
N LEU A 158 -8.53 0.53 -1.59
CA LEU A 158 -7.90 1.85 -1.53
C LEU A 158 -8.53 2.83 -2.52
N GLN A 159 -8.72 2.41 -3.77
CA GLN A 159 -9.36 3.23 -4.82
C GLN A 159 -10.78 3.62 -4.42
N PHE A 160 -11.53 2.73 -3.79
CA PHE A 160 -12.85 3.04 -3.25
C PHE A 160 -12.77 4.11 -2.16
N ALA A 161 -11.84 3.99 -1.20
CA ALA A 161 -11.64 4.98 -0.15
C ALA A 161 -11.31 6.37 -0.71
N MET A 162 -10.39 6.46 -1.69
CA MET A 162 -10.05 7.73 -2.35
C MET A 162 -11.27 8.36 -3.06
N ASN A 163 -12.11 7.54 -3.70
CA ASN A 163 -13.34 8.03 -4.31
C ASN A 163 -14.35 8.56 -3.27
N GLN A 164 -14.40 7.98 -2.07
CA GLN A 164 -15.25 8.50 -1.00
C GLN A 164 -14.72 9.82 -0.44
N GLU A 165 -13.41 9.93 -0.24
CA GLU A 165 -12.75 11.17 0.16
C GLU A 165 -13.07 12.31 -0.82
N LEU A 166 -12.91 12.09 -2.13
CA LEU A 166 -13.25 13.08 -3.14
C LEU A 166 -14.71 13.53 -3.06
N LYS A 167 -15.64 12.60 -2.84
CA LYS A 167 -17.07 12.95 -2.69
C LYS A 167 -17.30 13.85 -1.48
N ILE A 168 -16.59 13.60 -0.38
CA ILE A 168 -16.70 14.41 0.84
C ILE A 168 -16.08 15.79 0.61
N GLU A 169 -14.85 15.84 0.10
CA GLU A 169 -14.09 17.08 -0.14
C GLU A 169 -14.86 18.05 -1.06
N TYR A 170 -15.44 17.52 -2.13
CA TYR A 170 -16.15 18.33 -3.11
C TYR A 170 -17.66 18.44 -2.89
N HIS A 171 -18.21 17.84 -1.83
CA HIS A 171 -19.66 17.83 -1.57
C HIS A 171 -20.25 19.24 -1.52
N GLN A 172 -19.58 20.15 -0.80
CA GLN A 172 -20.04 21.52 -0.59
C GLN A 172 -20.02 22.39 -1.85
N TYR A 173 -19.25 21.98 -2.86
CA TYR A 173 -19.11 22.68 -4.13
C TYR A 173 -20.02 22.11 -5.23
N GLY A 174 -20.74 21.02 -4.98
CA GLY A 174 -21.67 20.47 -5.98
C GLY A 174 -22.84 21.43 -6.30
N LYS A 175 -23.62 21.13 -7.35
CA LYS A 175 -24.80 21.92 -7.74
C LYS A 175 -25.87 22.09 -6.64
N ARG A 176 -25.91 21.15 -5.68
CA ARG A 176 -26.79 21.19 -4.51
C ARG A 176 -26.07 21.66 -3.23
N GLY A 177 -24.79 22.02 -3.35
CA GLY A 177 -23.96 22.50 -2.27
C GLY A 177 -24.39 23.88 -1.78
N LEU A 178 -23.99 24.22 -0.55
CA LEU A 178 -24.36 25.47 0.11
C LEU A 178 -23.58 26.68 -0.41
N SER A 179 -22.45 26.46 -1.08
CA SER A 179 -21.60 27.54 -1.58
C SER A 179 -22.25 28.21 -2.79
N LYS A 180 -22.74 29.44 -2.60
CA LYS A 180 -23.24 30.31 -3.67
C LYS A 180 -22.16 31.21 -4.26
N SER A 181 -20.95 31.16 -3.71
CA SER A 181 -19.85 32.07 -4.04
C SER A 181 -18.59 31.40 -4.56
N THR A 182 -18.66 30.11 -4.88
CA THR A 182 -17.56 29.38 -5.51
C THR A 182 -18.06 28.67 -6.75
N ASP A 183 -17.16 28.31 -7.66
CA ASP A 183 -17.49 27.43 -8.78
C ASP A 183 -18.23 26.16 -8.32
N HIS A 184 -19.18 25.72 -9.14
CA HIS A 184 -19.89 24.46 -8.94
C HIS A 184 -19.08 23.32 -9.54
N VAL A 185 -18.66 22.37 -8.70
CA VAL A 185 -17.75 21.30 -9.09
C VAL A 185 -18.52 20.03 -9.44
N THR A 186 -18.15 19.42 -10.57
CA THR A 186 -18.46 18.02 -10.91
C THR A 186 -17.17 17.23 -11.00
N LEU A 187 -17.09 16.08 -10.34
CA LEU A 187 -15.96 15.18 -10.50
C LEU A 187 -16.03 14.50 -11.87
N GLY A 188 -14.97 14.67 -12.66
CA GLY A 188 -14.82 14.11 -13.98
C GLY A 188 -14.16 12.74 -13.96
N LYS A 189 -13.15 12.55 -14.81
CA LYS A 189 -12.39 11.31 -14.90
C LYS A 189 -11.47 11.17 -13.67
N ILE A 190 -11.62 10.05 -12.97
CA ILE A 190 -10.75 9.67 -11.85
C ILE A 190 -9.91 8.48 -12.30
N THR A 191 -8.59 8.59 -12.20
CA THR A 191 -7.64 7.52 -12.58
C THR A 191 -6.71 7.19 -11.44
N PHE A 192 -6.18 5.96 -11.48
CA PHE A 192 -5.26 5.43 -10.48
C PHE A 192 -4.07 4.80 -11.22
N ASP A 193 -2.86 5.20 -10.84
CA ASP A 193 -1.60 4.65 -11.32
C ASP A 193 -0.97 3.78 -10.23
N ASP A 194 -0.93 2.47 -10.48
CA ASP A 194 -0.46 1.45 -9.55
C ASP A 194 1.00 1.03 -9.84
N SER A 195 1.68 1.76 -10.74
CA SER A 195 3.00 1.39 -11.26
C SER A 195 4.07 1.20 -10.19
N ALA A 196 3.94 1.86 -9.03
CA ALA A 196 4.83 1.69 -7.88
C ALA A 196 4.96 0.24 -7.38
N LEU A 197 4.00 -0.64 -7.67
CA LEU A 197 4.08 -2.07 -7.32
C LEU A 197 4.78 -2.92 -8.41
N THR A 198 4.86 -2.40 -9.64
CA THR A 198 5.44 -3.12 -10.79
C THR A 198 6.96 -2.96 -10.92
N THR A 199 7.55 -1.95 -10.29
CA THR A 199 9.00 -1.67 -10.31
C THR A 199 9.87 -2.66 -9.53
N THR A 200 9.29 -3.75 -8.99
CA THR A 200 9.99 -4.72 -8.12
C THR A 200 10.14 -6.13 -8.71
N LYS A 201 9.94 -6.31 -10.03
CA LYS A 201 10.13 -7.61 -10.71
C LYS A 201 11.44 -7.66 -11.49
#